data_AF-A0A183HKL1-F1
#
_entry.id   AF-A0A183HKL1-F1
#
_cell.length_a   1.000
_cell.length_b   1.000
_cell.length_c   1.000
_cell.angle_alpha   90.00
_cell.angle_beta   90.00
_cell.angle_gamma   90.00
#
_symmetry.space_group_name_H-M   'P 1'
#
loop_
_entity.id
_entity.type
_entity.pdbx_description
1 polymer ?
#
loop_
_entity_poly.entity_id
_entity_poly.type
_entity_poly.pdbx_seq_one_letter_code
_entity_poly.pdbx_strand_id
1 'polypeptide(L)'
;MLNLFPGLGISTYDLSVDMLDVHADRNTFHRFDKFNTKYNPVGESTLREIFIKTDNYVGGKYFADVLKEVLSDLEDSKYQHAEPRLSIYGHNKGEWDKLAKWAIVNDVYSVNARWLIQIPRLYDVYRSKKMVKNFDEMLDNVFTPLFEVTNDPECHPDLFRFLQQVSGIDSVDDESKVENVKVSDN
;
A
#
# COMPACT_ATOMS: atom_id res chain seq x y z
N MET A 1 13.36 -17.35 -8.51
CA MET A 1 12.76 -18.21 -7.46
C MET A 1 13.68 -19.34 -6.98
N LEU A 2 14.30 -20.13 -7.88
CA LEU A 2 15.11 -21.31 -7.48
C LEU A 2 16.28 -21.03 -6.51
N ASN A 3 16.87 -19.83 -6.52
CA ASN A 3 17.95 -19.46 -5.58
C ASN A 3 17.46 -18.73 -4.32
N LEU A 4 16.18 -18.33 -4.26
CA LEU A 4 15.61 -17.58 -3.14
C LEU A 4 15.27 -18.53 -1.98
N PHE A 5 14.59 -19.65 -2.29
CA PHE A 5 14.15 -20.63 -1.29
C PHE A 5 15.31 -21.32 -0.56
N PRO A 6 16.40 -21.76 -1.24
CA PRO A 6 17.59 -22.27 -0.55
C PRO A 6 18.29 -21.20 0.31
N GLY A 7 18.28 -19.93 -0.12
CA GLY A 7 18.88 -18.82 0.63
C GLY A 7 18.11 -18.44 1.89
N LEU A 8 16.81 -18.71 1.92
CA LEU A 8 15.94 -18.56 3.10
C LEU A 8 15.91 -19.83 3.98
N GLY A 9 16.49 -20.93 3.51
CA GLY A 9 16.44 -22.23 4.19
C GLY A 9 15.05 -22.87 4.22
N ILE A 10 14.15 -22.48 3.30
CA ILE A 10 12.74 -22.89 3.28
C ILE A 10 12.50 -23.80 2.07
N SER A 11 11.87 -24.97 2.30
CA SER A 11 11.39 -25.85 1.24
C SER A 11 10.01 -25.39 0.72
N THR A 12 9.66 -25.70 -0.53
CA THR A 12 8.31 -25.43 -1.07
C THR A 12 7.20 -26.12 -0.29
N TYR A 13 7.53 -27.17 0.47
CA TYR A 13 6.59 -27.89 1.34
C TYR A 13 6.40 -27.22 2.71
N ASP A 14 7.30 -26.30 3.11
CA ASP A 14 7.24 -25.57 4.37
C ASP A 14 6.62 -24.17 4.21
N LEU A 15 6.21 -23.82 2.99
CA LEU A 15 5.60 -22.54 2.65
C LEU A 15 4.17 -22.47 3.22
N SER A 16 3.97 -21.63 4.23
CA SER A 16 2.67 -21.33 4.83
C SER A 16 2.37 -19.82 4.78
N VAL A 17 1.10 -19.46 5.01
CA VAL A 17 0.69 -18.04 5.13
C VAL A 17 1.46 -17.33 6.27
N ASP A 18 1.82 -18.07 7.32
CA ASP A 18 2.63 -17.53 8.43
C ASP A 18 4.06 -17.18 7.98
N MET A 19 4.65 -17.91 7.03
CA MET A 19 5.97 -17.60 6.46
C MET A 19 5.94 -16.37 5.54
N LEU A 20 4.77 -16.02 4.98
CA LEU A 20 4.58 -14.81 4.18
C LEU A 20 4.45 -13.54 5.03
N ASP A 21 4.44 -13.66 6.36
CA ASP A 21 4.21 -12.56 7.32
C ASP A 21 2.95 -11.73 7.00
N VAL A 22 1.93 -12.39 6.44
CA VAL A 22 0.66 -11.77 6.04
C VAL A 22 -0.41 -12.23 7.02
N HIS A 23 -0.35 -11.66 8.20
CA HIS A 23 -1.35 -11.94 9.22
C HIS A 23 -2.62 -11.08 8.99
N ALA A 24 -3.78 -11.76 9.01
CA ALA A 24 -5.11 -11.18 9.13
C ALA A 24 -5.86 -11.96 10.22
N ASP A 25 -5.50 -11.77 11.48
CA ASP A 25 -6.13 -12.46 12.62
C ASP A 25 -6.98 -11.47 13.44
N ARG A 26 -8.06 -11.95 14.08
CA ARG A 26 -8.86 -11.15 15.03
C ARG A 26 -8.05 -10.68 16.24
N ASN A 27 -6.93 -11.34 16.55
CA ASN A 27 -6.02 -10.96 17.65
C ASN A 27 -4.92 -9.94 17.27
N THR A 28 -4.87 -9.42 16.03
CA THR A 28 -3.94 -8.30 15.72
C THR A 28 -4.25 -7.02 16.50
N PHE A 29 -5.40 -6.93 17.17
CA PHE A 29 -5.75 -5.86 18.11
C PHE A 29 -4.93 -5.85 19.41
N HIS A 30 -4.18 -6.91 19.74
CA HIS A 30 -3.42 -6.97 21.00
C HIS A 30 -1.91 -7.14 20.83
N ARG A 31 -1.40 -7.24 19.58
CA ARG A 31 0.04 -7.36 19.25
C ARG A 31 0.39 -6.46 18.05
N PHE A 32 0.32 -5.15 18.26
CA PHE A 32 0.55 -4.09 17.26
C PHE A 32 1.99 -4.03 16.71
N ASP A 33 2.94 -4.74 17.30
CA ASP A 33 4.28 -4.96 16.72
C ASP A 33 4.18 -5.53 15.30
N LYS A 34 3.19 -6.40 15.05
CA LYS A 34 2.88 -6.97 13.73
C LYS A 34 2.22 -5.97 12.77
N PHE A 35 1.52 -4.96 13.29
CA PHE A 35 0.95 -3.87 12.48
C PHE A 35 2.08 -3.01 11.91
N ASN A 36 3.06 -2.64 12.74
CA ASN A 36 4.23 -1.90 12.27
C ASN A 36 5.05 -2.66 11.21
N THR A 37 5.22 -3.98 11.33
CA THR A 37 5.89 -4.79 10.27
C THR A 37 5.09 -4.83 8.96
N LYS A 38 3.76 -4.70 9.03
CA LYS A 38 2.86 -4.69 7.86
C LYS A 38 2.81 -3.35 7.12
N TYR A 39 3.21 -2.24 7.75
CA TYR A 39 3.15 -0.91 7.13
C TYR A 39 4.50 -0.19 7.07
N ASN A 40 5.53 -0.67 7.75
CA ASN A 40 6.87 -0.10 7.67
C ASN A 40 7.57 -0.62 6.41
N PRO A 41 7.79 0.23 5.38
CA PRO A 41 8.43 -0.21 4.14
C PRO A 41 9.89 -0.66 4.34
N VAL A 42 10.50 -0.36 5.50
CA VAL A 42 11.92 -0.55 5.81
C VAL A 42 12.21 -1.86 6.58
N GLY A 43 11.20 -2.59 7.03
CA GLY A 43 11.38 -3.74 7.94
C GLY A 43 10.76 -5.05 7.45
N GLU A 44 10.95 -5.43 6.19
CA GLU A 44 10.17 -6.51 5.57
C GLU A 44 10.86 -7.86 5.38
N SER A 45 10.05 -8.92 5.44
CA SER A 45 10.41 -10.27 4.99
C SER A 45 10.52 -10.30 3.46
N THR A 46 11.60 -10.89 2.92
CA THR A 46 11.87 -10.92 1.47
C THR A 46 10.71 -11.51 0.65
N LEU A 47 9.92 -12.41 1.24
CA LEU A 47 8.76 -13.00 0.58
C LEU A 47 7.60 -12.01 0.43
N ARG A 48 7.34 -11.17 1.44
CA ARG A 48 6.30 -10.14 1.36
C ARG A 48 6.60 -9.12 0.26
N GLU A 49 7.86 -8.71 0.16
CA GLU A 49 8.32 -7.79 -0.87
C GLU A 49 8.09 -8.37 -2.27
N ILE A 50 8.35 -9.67 -2.46
CA ILE A 50 8.21 -10.33 -3.76
C ILE A 50 6.74 -10.54 -4.15
N PHE A 51 5.90 -10.99 -3.21
CA PHE A 51 4.55 -11.46 -3.54
C PHE A 51 3.44 -10.44 -3.29
N ILE A 52 3.64 -9.46 -2.40
CA ILE A 52 2.54 -8.66 -1.83
C ILE A 52 2.88 -7.14 -1.82
N LYS A 53 3.95 -6.73 -2.51
CA LYS A 53 4.20 -5.33 -2.83
C LYS A 53 3.93 -5.00 -4.30
N THR A 54 3.47 -3.78 -4.52
CA THR A 54 3.28 -3.17 -5.85
C THR A 54 4.60 -2.69 -6.47
N ASP A 55 5.54 -2.22 -5.64
CA ASP A 55 6.89 -1.77 -6.05
C ASP A 55 7.94 -2.76 -5.54
N ASN A 56 8.47 -3.60 -6.45
CA ASN A 56 9.53 -4.57 -6.20
C ASN A 56 10.33 -4.85 -7.50
N TYR A 57 11.35 -5.72 -7.43
CA TYR A 57 12.23 -6.03 -8.57
C TYR A 57 11.50 -6.49 -9.84
N VAL A 58 10.35 -7.16 -9.71
CA VAL A 58 9.53 -7.64 -10.86
C VAL A 58 8.33 -6.74 -11.15
N GLY A 59 8.32 -5.51 -10.60
CA GLY A 59 7.25 -4.53 -10.81
C GLY A 59 5.90 -5.00 -10.27
N GLY A 60 5.89 -5.70 -9.13
CA GLY A 60 4.66 -6.13 -8.45
C GLY A 60 3.81 -7.14 -9.22
N LYS A 61 4.38 -7.81 -10.23
CA LYS A 61 3.67 -8.74 -11.11
C LYS A 61 2.93 -9.84 -10.34
N TYR A 62 3.58 -10.48 -9.37
CA TYR A 62 2.96 -11.56 -8.62
C TYR A 62 1.77 -11.10 -7.78
N PHE A 63 1.88 -9.91 -7.19
CA PHE A 63 0.77 -9.34 -6.43
C PHE A 63 -0.42 -9.04 -7.34
N ALA A 64 -0.16 -8.47 -8.52
CA ALA A 64 -1.19 -8.20 -9.51
C ALA A 64 -1.85 -9.47 -10.06
N ASP A 65 -1.07 -10.54 -10.32
CA ASP A 65 -1.61 -11.82 -10.78
C ASP A 65 -2.54 -12.43 -9.74
N VAL A 66 -2.18 -12.40 -8.46
CA VAL A 66 -3.08 -12.85 -7.36
C VAL A 66 -4.33 -11.99 -7.27
N LEU A 67 -4.19 -10.66 -7.38
CA LEU A 67 -5.34 -9.76 -7.32
C LEU A 67 -6.31 -9.99 -8.48
N LYS A 68 -5.83 -10.26 -9.69
CA LYS A 68 -6.72 -10.52 -10.84
C LYS A 68 -7.59 -11.75 -10.64
N GLU A 69 -7.08 -12.82 -10.03
CA GLU A 69 -7.91 -13.99 -9.68
C GLU A 69 -9.02 -13.60 -8.69
N VAL A 70 -8.67 -12.83 -7.64
CA VAL A 70 -9.66 -12.34 -6.65
C VAL A 70 -10.69 -11.41 -7.28
N LEU A 71 -10.28 -10.53 -8.19
CA LEU A 71 -11.16 -9.62 -8.91
C LEU A 71 -12.09 -10.39 -9.87
N SER A 72 -11.59 -11.42 -10.55
CA SER A 72 -12.40 -12.30 -11.39
C SER A 72 -13.50 -12.99 -10.59
N ASP A 73 -13.17 -13.55 -9.41
CA ASP A 73 -14.15 -14.18 -8.52
C ASP A 73 -15.22 -13.18 -8.02
N LEU A 74 -14.82 -11.93 -7.76
CA LEU A 74 -15.73 -10.85 -7.38
C LEU A 74 -16.68 -10.47 -8.52
N GLU A 75 -16.21 -10.50 -9.77
CA GLU A 75 -17.02 -10.18 -10.96
C GLU A 75 -18.06 -11.26 -11.26
N ASP A 76 -17.72 -12.54 -11.03
CA ASP A 76 -18.67 -13.65 -11.13
C ASP A 76 -19.82 -13.51 -10.12
N SER A 77 -19.57 -12.82 -9.00
CA SER A 77 -20.55 -12.54 -7.95
C SER A 77 -21.27 -11.21 -8.16
N LYS A 78 -22.38 -11.21 -8.90
CA LYS A 78 -23.17 -10.01 -9.28
C LYS A 78 -23.47 -8.99 -8.17
N TYR A 79 -23.61 -9.43 -6.92
CA TYR A 79 -24.01 -8.57 -5.81
C TYR A 79 -22.89 -8.33 -4.79
N GLN A 80 -21.68 -8.81 -5.08
CA GLN A 80 -20.53 -8.61 -4.20
C GLN A 80 -19.67 -7.49 -4.75
N HIS A 81 -19.44 -6.50 -3.89
CA HIS A 81 -18.56 -5.38 -4.18
C HIS A 81 -17.51 -5.27 -3.09
N ALA A 82 -16.33 -4.76 -3.45
CA ALA A 82 -15.23 -4.60 -2.52
C ALA A 82 -14.56 -3.22 -2.70
N GLU A 83 -14.09 -2.68 -1.58
CA GLU A 83 -13.22 -1.49 -1.58
C GLU A 83 -11.85 -1.84 -0.98
N PRO A 84 -11.00 -2.59 -1.71
CA PRO A 84 -9.66 -2.92 -1.24
C PRO A 84 -8.79 -1.67 -1.09
N ARG A 85 -7.83 -1.75 -0.17
CA ARG A 85 -6.95 -0.63 0.19
C ARG A 85 -5.55 -0.79 -0.40
N LEU A 86 -5.04 0.28 -1.00
CA LEU A 86 -3.66 0.41 -1.45
C LEU A 86 -2.99 1.56 -0.71
N SER A 87 -1.70 1.44 -0.41
CA SER A 87 -1.00 2.44 0.43
C SER A 87 -0.25 3.46 -0.41
N ILE A 88 -0.37 4.72 -0.03
CA ILE A 88 0.59 5.78 -0.34
C ILE A 88 1.17 6.23 1.00
N TYR A 89 2.49 6.23 1.12
CA TYR A 89 3.22 6.51 2.36
C TYR A 89 3.56 7.99 2.52
N GLY A 90 3.64 8.74 1.42
CA GLY A 90 3.85 10.19 1.43
C GLY A 90 5.29 10.62 1.75
N HIS A 91 6.26 9.72 1.63
CA HIS A 91 7.68 10.07 1.80
C HIS A 91 8.37 10.37 0.46
N ASN A 92 7.70 10.15 -0.67
CA ASN A 92 8.20 10.48 -2.00
C ASN A 92 7.04 10.89 -2.94
N LYS A 93 7.20 12.03 -3.64
CA LYS A 93 6.21 12.56 -4.59
C LYS A 93 5.87 11.60 -5.74
N GLY A 94 6.80 10.75 -6.15
CA GLY A 94 6.60 9.78 -7.24
C GLY A 94 5.84 8.51 -6.87
N GLU A 95 5.37 8.37 -5.62
CA GLU A 95 4.62 7.18 -5.18
C GLU A 95 3.31 6.99 -5.97
N TRP A 96 2.59 8.08 -6.25
CA TRP A 96 1.35 8.05 -7.03
C TRP A 96 1.58 7.54 -8.46
N ASP A 97 2.58 8.07 -9.15
CA ASP A 97 2.91 7.64 -10.51
C ASP A 97 3.32 6.17 -10.58
N LYS A 98 4.12 5.73 -9.61
CA LYS A 98 4.52 4.33 -9.50
C LYS A 98 3.32 3.41 -9.28
N LEU A 99 2.42 3.77 -8.36
CA LEU A 99 1.24 2.97 -8.05
C LEU A 99 0.29 2.92 -9.25
N ALA A 100 0.03 4.06 -9.87
CA ALA A 100 -0.83 4.15 -11.05
C ALA A 100 -0.26 3.35 -12.22
N LYS A 101 1.03 3.50 -12.50
CA LYS A 101 1.72 2.71 -13.54
C LYS A 101 1.62 1.22 -13.26
N TRP A 102 1.82 0.79 -12.01
CA TRP A 102 1.65 -0.62 -11.62
C TRP A 102 0.24 -1.12 -11.91
N ALA A 103 -0.80 -0.37 -11.53
CA ALA A 103 -2.19 -0.76 -11.74
C ALA A 103 -2.55 -0.86 -13.23
N ILE A 104 -2.13 0.12 -14.04
CA ILE A 104 -2.41 0.15 -15.48
C ILE A 104 -1.63 -0.91 -16.25
N VAL A 105 -0.32 -1.06 -16.00
CA VAL A 105 0.53 -2.03 -16.72
C VAL A 105 0.12 -3.46 -16.43
N ASN A 106 -0.33 -3.76 -15.21
CA ASN A 106 -0.75 -5.10 -14.83
C ASN A 106 -2.26 -5.35 -15.01
N ASP A 107 -3.01 -4.37 -15.52
CA ASP A 107 -4.46 -4.44 -15.76
C ASP A 107 -5.26 -4.83 -14.50
N VAL A 108 -4.94 -4.19 -13.37
CA VAL A 108 -5.60 -4.47 -12.09
C VAL A 108 -6.86 -3.60 -11.97
N TYR A 109 -7.89 -4.00 -12.69
CA TYR A 109 -9.18 -3.32 -12.79
C TYR A 109 -10.32 -4.30 -12.51
N SER A 110 -11.41 -3.80 -11.92
CA SER A 110 -12.66 -4.54 -11.86
C SER A 110 -13.87 -3.62 -11.82
N VAL A 111 -14.99 -4.06 -12.40
CA VAL A 111 -16.27 -3.34 -12.27
C VAL A 111 -16.86 -3.45 -10.86
N ASN A 112 -16.51 -4.50 -10.12
CA ASN A 112 -17.05 -4.78 -8.79
C ASN A 112 -16.16 -4.27 -7.66
N ALA A 113 -14.97 -3.75 -7.97
CA ALA A 113 -14.03 -3.22 -6.98
C ALA A 113 -13.64 -1.77 -7.25
N ARG A 114 -13.56 -0.96 -6.19
CA ARG A 114 -12.98 0.39 -6.22
C ARG A 114 -11.85 0.50 -5.21
N TRP A 115 -10.85 1.31 -5.47
CA TRP A 115 -9.69 1.42 -4.60
C TRP A 115 -9.87 2.53 -3.57
N LEU A 116 -9.59 2.21 -2.31
CA LEU A 116 -9.35 3.22 -1.27
C LEU A 116 -7.85 3.41 -1.11
N ILE A 117 -7.39 4.65 -1.14
CA ILE A 117 -5.97 4.96 -0.94
C ILE A 117 -5.74 5.23 0.53
N GLN A 118 -5.06 4.30 1.20
CA GLN A 118 -4.73 4.46 2.60
C GLN A 118 -3.41 5.23 2.78
N ILE A 119 -3.39 6.14 3.74
CA ILE A 119 -2.22 6.96 4.10
C ILE A 119 -1.86 6.68 5.56
N PRO A 120 -0.78 5.93 5.82
CA PRO A 120 -0.33 5.68 7.18
C PRO A 120 0.21 6.93 7.87
N ARG A 121 -0.22 7.23 9.10
CA ARG A 121 0.28 8.38 9.91
C ARG A 121 1.67 8.12 10.52
N LEU A 122 2.65 7.84 9.66
CA LEU A 122 4.01 7.44 10.05
C LEU A 122 5.03 8.59 10.01
N TYR A 123 4.58 9.85 10.09
CA TYR A 123 5.43 11.04 9.98
C TYR A 123 6.62 11.00 10.95
N ASP A 124 6.42 10.64 12.22
CA ASP A 124 7.47 10.60 13.22
C ASP A 124 8.61 9.61 12.85
N VAL A 125 8.23 8.51 12.21
CA VAL A 125 9.18 7.50 11.71
C VAL A 125 9.96 8.06 10.52
N TYR A 126 9.30 8.71 9.58
CA TYR A 126 9.97 9.31 8.42
C TYR A 126 10.88 10.48 8.82
N ARG A 127 10.45 11.26 9.80
CA ARG A 127 11.21 12.38 10.35
C ARG A 127 12.47 11.91 11.07
N SER A 128 12.36 10.90 11.94
CA SER A 128 13.51 10.32 12.65
C SER A 128 14.52 9.67 11.70
N LYS A 129 14.06 9.05 10.59
CA LYS A 129 14.90 8.50 9.53
C LYS A 129 15.41 9.52 8.51
N LYS A 130 15.07 10.81 8.66
CA LYS A 130 15.42 11.90 7.73
C LYS A 130 14.94 11.65 6.29
N MET A 131 13.84 10.91 6.13
CA MET A 131 13.18 10.70 4.83
C MET A 131 12.38 11.93 4.40
N VAL A 132 11.86 12.70 5.37
CA VAL A 132 11.15 13.97 5.16
C VAL A 132 11.66 15.06 6.12
N LYS A 133 11.66 16.31 5.66
CA LYS A 133 12.17 17.49 6.37
C LYS A 133 11.14 18.14 7.29
N ASN A 134 9.86 17.99 7.02
CA ASN A 134 8.76 18.52 7.83
C ASN A 134 7.47 17.84 7.37
N PHE A 135 6.37 18.12 8.07
CA PHE A 135 5.06 17.55 7.74
C PHE A 135 4.52 18.11 6.40
N ASP A 136 4.86 19.36 6.09
CA ASP A 136 4.54 20.03 4.82
C ASP A 136 5.03 19.23 3.60
N GLU A 137 6.29 18.77 3.61
CA GLU A 137 6.83 17.91 2.54
C GLU A 137 6.07 16.59 2.40
N MET A 138 5.57 16.01 3.50
CA MET A 138 4.72 14.81 3.43
C MET A 138 3.37 15.11 2.78
N LEU A 139 2.75 16.25 3.12
CA LEU A 139 1.50 16.69 2.49
C LEU A 139 1.70 16.99 1.00
N ASP A 140 2.79 17.66 0.62
CA ASP A 140 3.14 17.92 -0.77
C ASP A 140 3.32 16.63 -1.56
N ASN A 141 4.03 15.64 -1.00
CA ASN A 141 4.21 14.34 -1.65
C ASN A 141 2.88 13.62 -1.91
N VAL A 142 1.89 13.80 -1.03
CA VAL A 142 0.57 13.16 -1.15
C VAL A 142 -0.36 13.93 -2.08
N PHE A 143 -0.51 15.24 -1.88
CA PHE A 143 -1.60 16.00 -2.48
C PHE A 143 -1.20 16.75 -3.74
N THR A 144 0.07 17.18 -3.88
CA THR A 144 0.49 17.92 -5.08
C THR A 144 0.29 17.12 -6.37
N PRO A 145 0.67 15.82 -6.47
CA PRO A 145 0.42 15.02 -7.68
C PRO A 145 -1.07 14.93 -8.04
N LEU A 146 -1.96 14.91 -7.04
CA LEU A 146 -3.40 14.86 -7.26
C LEU A 146 -3.93 16.18 -7.82
N PHE A 147 -3.41 17.31 -7.37
CA PHE A 147 -3.78 18.62 -7.92
C PHE A 147 -3.19 18.85 -9.32
N GLU A 148 -1.95 18.43 -9.56
CA GLU A 148 -1.27 18.50 -10.86
C GLU A 148 -2.09 17.76 -11.93
N VAL A 149 -2.44 16.49 -11.68
CA VAL A 149 -3.22 15.66 -12.63
C VAL A 149 -4.67 16.13 -12.80
N THR A 150 -5.26 16.74 -11.76
CA THR A 150 -6.63 17.31 -11.84
C THR A 150 -6.65 18.55 -12.73
N ASN A 151 -5.60 19.37 -12.67
CA ASN A 151 -5.47 20.57 -13.50
C ASN A 151 -5.09 20.24 -14.96
N ASP A 152 -4.19 19.28 -15.16
CA ASP A 152 -3.75 18.82 -16.48
C ASP A 152 -3.63 17.29 -16.52
N PRO A 153 -4.62 16.57 -17.09
CA PRO A 153 -4.55 15.12 -17.21
C PRO A 153 -3.37 14.59 -18.03
N GLU A 154 -2.76 15.39 -18.91
CA GLU A 154 -1.65 14.96 -19.77
C GLU A 154 -0.33 14.87 -19.02
N CYS A 155 -0.17 15.57 -17.89
CA CYS A 155 1.07 15.52 -17.12
C CYS A 155 1.27 14.19 -16.38
N HIS A 156 0.19 13.51 -15.99
CA HIS A 156 0.21 12.18 -15.36
C HIS A 156 -0.91 11.27 -15.94
N PRO A 157 -0.78 10.75 -17.18
CA PRO A 157 -1.88 10.07 -17.87
C PRO A 157 -2.29 8.74 -17.20
N ASP A 158 -1.32 7.98 -16.68
CA ASP A 158 -1.60 6.73 -15.96
C ASP A 158 -2.29 7.01 -14.62
N LEU A 159 -1.85 8.05 -13.90
CA LEU A 159 -2.47 8.49 -12.66
C LEU A 159 -3.90 8.95 -12.89
N PHE A 160 -4.16 9.74 -13.93
CA PHE A 160 -5.49 10.19 -14.28
C PHE A 160 -6.45 9.01 -14.47
N ARG A 161 -6.03 7.98 -15.23
CA ARG A 161 -6.81 6.77 -15.45
C ARG A 161 -7.02 5.96 -14.17
N PHE A 162 -5.97 5.80 -13.37
CA PHE A 162 -6.05 5.09 -12.10
C PHE A 162 -7.02 5.76 -11.12
N LEU A 163 -7.01 7.09 -11.04
CA LEU A 163 -7.91 7.86 -10.17
C LEU A 163 -9.40 7.68 -10.53
N GLN A 164 -9.73 7.32 -11.77
CA GLN A 164 -11.12 6.96 -12.12
C GLN A 164 -11.62 5.70 -11.38
N GLN A 165 -10.71 4.90 -10.83
CA GLN A 165 -10.99 3.70 -10.03
C GLN A 165 -10.84 3.90 -8.52
N VAL A 166 -10.41 5.08 -8.10
CA VAL A 166 -10.25 5.40 -6.68
C VAL A 166 -11.54 6.04 -6.16
N SER A 167 -12.08 5.50 -5.06
CA SER A 167 -13.31 6.03 -4.43
C SER A 167 -13.04 6.97 -3.25
N GLY A 168 -11.85 6.94 -2.66
CA GLY A 168 -11.53 7.78 -1.52
C GLY A 168 -10.14 7.59 -0.93
N ILE A 169 -9.86 8.36 0.12
CA ILE A 169 -8.62 8.32 0.91
C ILE A 169 -8.96 7.90 2.34
N ASP A 170 -8.15 7.03 2.92
CA ASP A 170 -8.32 6.49 4.28
C ASP A 170 -7.05 6.76 5.11
N SER A 171 -7.14 7.52 6.21
CA SER A 171 -5.97 7.77 7.06
C SER A 171 -5.89 6.69 8.14
N VAL A 172 -4.76 5.99 8.22
CA VAL A 172 -4.61 4.82 9.11
C VAL A 172 -3.43 4.98 10.06
N ASP A 173 -3.60 4.60 11.32
CA ASP A 173 -2.51 4.28 12.26
C ASP A 173 -3.11 3.53 13.46
N ASP A 174 -2.27 3.16 14.41
CA ASP A 174 -2.68 2.65 15.71
C ASP A 174 -3.41 3.73 16.53
N GLU A 175 -4.74 3.65 16.55
CA GLU A 175 -5.62 4.54 17.32
C GLU A 175 -5.43 4.43 18.84
N SER A 176 -4.69 3.45 19.35
CA SER A 176 -4.40 3.31 20.78
C SER A 176 -3.23 4.18 21.24
N LYS A 177 -2.43 4.71 20.31
CA LYS A 177 -1.33 5.63 20.64
C LYS A 177 -1.89 6.93 21.21
N VAL A 178 -1.35 7.33 22.36
CA VAL A 178 -1.71 8.61 22.98
C VAL A 178 -1.11 9.74 22.14
N GLU A 179 -1.98 10.53 21.50
CA GLU A 179 -1.56 11.78 20.85
C GLU A 179 -1.31 12.84 21.93
N ASN A 180 -0.06 13.30 22.05
CA ASN A 180 0.28 14.41 22.94
C ASN A 180 -0.12 15.75 22.30
N VAL A 181 -1.43 16.00 22.17
CA VAL A 181 -1.94 17.29 21.73
C VAL A 181 -1.78 18.28 22.88
N LYS A 182 -0.66 19.01 22.90
CA LYS A 182 -0.56 20.22 23.71
C LYS A 182 -1.42 21.28 23.06
N VAL A 183 -2.72 21.29 23.36
CA VAL A 183 -3.53 22.48 23.13
C VAL A 183 -2.95 23.53 24.06
N SER A 184 -2.25 24.50 23.51
CA SER A 184 -1.90 25.70 24.27
C SER A 184 -3.22 26.42 24.56
N ASP A 185 -3.67 26.33 25.81
CA ASP A 185 -4.73 27.19 26.32
C ASP A 185 -4.24 28.65 26.16
N ASN A 186 -4.77 29.34 25.15
CA ASN A 186 -4.64 30.79 25.00
C ASN A 186 -5.73 31.48 25.82
#